data_AF-A0A3M2EDS7-F1
#
_entry.id   AF-A0A3M2EDS7-F1
#
_cell.length_a   1.000
_cell.length_b   1.000
_cell.length_c   1.000
_cell.angle_alpha   90.00
_cell.angle_beta   90.00
_cell.angle_gamma   90.00
#
_symmetry.space_group_name_H-M   'P 1'
#
loop_
_entity.id
_entity.type
_entity.pdbx_description
1 polymer ?
#
loop_
_entity_poly.entity_id
_entity_poly.type
_entity_poly.pdbx_seq_one_letter_code
_entity_poly.pdbx_strand_id
1 'polypeptide(L)' 'LRFVYRSRGPSLLVADGRLNTKGLGVASRSKTGRGRATVPIFLLVPQVRLPKRLNLDRDAERALDSVSGLIVANWVEGRI' A
#
# COMPACT_ATOMS: atom_id res chain seq x y z
N LEU A 1 11.02 12.17 -16.03
CA LEU A 1 11.09 12.17 -14.56
C LEU A 1 12.39 12.86 -14.15
N ARG A 2 12.41 13.53 -12.98
CA ARG A 2 13.61 14.18 -12.44
C ARG A 2 13.80 13.75 -10.99
N PHE A 3 15.03 13.44 -10.62
CA PHE A 3 15.40 13.18 -9.23
C PHE A 3 15.68 14.50 -8.50
N VAL A 4 15.15 14.63 -7.28
CA VAL A 4 15.43 15.77 -6.40
C VAL A 4 15.89 15.24 -5.05
N TYR A 5 17.19 15.44 -4.77
CA TYR A 5 17.75 15.15 -3.47
C TYR A 5 17.23 16.16 -2.43
N ARG A 6 16.98 15.68 -1.21
CA ARG A 6 16.59 16.51 -0.08
C ARG A 6 17.49 16.18 1.10
N SER A 7 18.13 17.21 1.66
CA SER A 7 19.00 17.07 2.84
C SER A 7 18.22 16.72 4.11
N ARG A 8 16.94 17.11 4.19
CA ARG A 8 16.02 16.76 5.27
C ARG A 8 14.78 16.05 4.70
N GLY A 9 14.67 14.75 4.98
CA GLY A 9 13.57 13.88 4.54
C GLY A 9 13.89 13.04 3.30
N PRO A 10 12.94 12.20 2.84
CA PRO A 10 13.14 11.32 1.69
C PRO A 10 13.36 12.11 0.40
N SER A 11 14.20 11.55 -0.47
CA SER A 11 14.44 12.07 -1.82
C SER A 11 13.22 11.84 -2.70
N LEU A 12 13.04 12.64 -3.75
CA LEU A 12 11.83 12.64 -4.55
C LEU A 12 12.13 12.27 -6.00
N LEU A 13 11.22 11.51 -6.61
CA LEU A 13 11.13 11.40 -8.06
C LEU A 13 9.93 12.21 -8.52
N VAL A 14 10.20 13.31 -9.24
CA VAL A 14 9.20 14.27 -9.67
C VAL A 14 8.93 14.18 -11.17
N ALA A 15 7.74 14.59 -11.57
CA ALA A 15 7.31 14.70 -12.97
C ALA A 15 6.72 16.09 -13.24
N ASP A 16 6.78 16.52 -14.50
CA ASP A 16 6.00 17.68 -14.93
C ASP A 16 4.55 17.24 -15.17
N GLY A 17 3.64 17.82 -14.41
CA GLY A 17 2.25 17.40 -14.37
C GLY A 17 1.37 18.46 -13.72
N ARG A 18 0.35 18.04 -12.99
CA ARG A 18 -0.46 18.90 -12.13
C ARG A 18 -0.97 18.09 -10.95
N LEU A 19 -1.38 18.78 -9.88
CA LEU A 19 -2.14 18.16 -8.81
C LEU A 19 -3.63 18.14 -9.18
N ASN A 20 -4.32 17.06 -8.83
CA ASN A 20 -5.78 17.05 -8.83
C ASN A 20 -6.33 17.54 -7.47
N THR A 21 -7.64 17.66 -7.35
CA THR A 21 -8.32 18.09 -6.11
C THR A 21 -8.10 17.14 -4.93
N LYS A 22 -7.67 15.91 -5.18
CA LYS A 22 -7.32 14.90 -4.16
C LYS A 22 -5.83 14.93 -3.78
N GLY A 23 -5.05 15.86 -4.31
CA GLY A 23 -3.60 15.96 -4.06
C GLY A 23 -2.76 14.92 -4.81
N LEU A 24 -3.31 14.21 -5.79
CA LEU A 24 -2.56 13.24 -6.59
C LEU A 24 -1.95 13.91 -7.82
N GLY A 25 -0.70 13.55 -8.11
CA GLY A 25 -0.02 13.95 -9.34
C GLY A 25 -0.61 13.26 -10.56
N VAL A 26 -1.03 14.04 -11.55
CA VAL A 26 -1.57 13.56 -12.81
C VAL A 26 -0.93 14.29 -13.99
N ALA A 27 -0.96 13.66 -15.17
CA ALA A 27 -0.47 14.29 -16.39
C ALA A 27 -1.22 15.59 -16.69
N SER A 28 -0.48 16.62 -17.09
CA SER A 28 -1.08 17.85 -17.60
C SER A 28 -1.45 17.67 -19.07
N ARG A 29 -2.70 18.00 -19.42
CA ARG A 29 -3.20 17.99 -20.81
C ARG A 29 -2.96 19.32 -21.54
N SER A 30 -2.43 20.32 -20.85
CA SER A 30 -2.15 21.63 -21.42
C SER A 30 -1.02 21.52 -22.44
N LYS A 31 -1.26 21.99 -23.67
CA LYS A 31 -0.25 22.10 -24.72
C LYS A 31 0.68 23.30 -24.52
N THR A 32 0.16 24.36 -23.89
CA THR A 32 0.86 25.64 -23.66
C THR A 32 1.55 25.71 -22.30
N GLY A 33 1.46 24.66 -21.49
CA GLY A 33 2.11 24.60 -20.18
C GLY A 33 1.34 25.28 -19.04
N ARG A 34 0.23 25.99 -19.31
CA ARG A 34 -0.63 26.55 -18.25
C ARG A 34 -1.10 25.47 -17.28
N GLY A 35 -0.96 25.72 -15.98
CA GLY A 35 -1.31 24.80 -14.91
C GLY A 35 -0.37 23.59 -14.77
N ARG A 36 0.81 23.61 -15.39
CA ARG A 36 1.87 22.62 -15.12
C ARG A 36 2.61 22.97 -13.84
N ALA A 37 2.90 21.95 -13.04
CA ALA A 37 3.72 22.01 -11.84
C ALA A 37 4.67 20.81 -11.83
N THR A 38 5.77 20.95 -11.10
CA THR A 38 6.63 19.82 -10.76
C THR A 38 6.00 19.07 -9.59
N VAL A 39 5.50 17.87 -9.84
CA VAL A 39 4.74 17.07 -8.87
C VAL A 39 5.55 15.86 -8.41
N PRO A 40 5.67 15.60 -7.10
CA PRO A 40 6.24 14.36 -6.59
C PRO A 40 5.36 13.17 -6.97
N ILE A 41 5.96 12.16 -7.60
CA ILE A 41 5.28 10.91 -7.96
C ILE A 41 5.72 9.78 -7.04
N PHE A 42 7.00 9.80 -6.61
CA PHE A 42 7.52 8.83 -5.64
C PHE A 42 8.34 9.50 -4.53
N LEU A 43 8.21 8.93 -3.33
CA LEU A 43 9.08 9.14 -2.19
C LEU A 43 10.12 8.01 -2.18
N LEU A 44 11.38 8.37 -2.31
CA LEU A 44 12.49 7.44 -2.26
C LEU A 44 12.93 7.32 -0.81
N VAL A 45 12.48 6.24 -0.18
CA VAL A 45 12.86 5.83 1.16
C VAL A 45 13.92 4.73 1.09
N PRO A 46 14.78 4.56 2.11
CA PRO A 46 15.67 3.41 2.19
C PRO A 46 14.90 2.11 1.98
N GLN A 47 15.45 1.21 1.17
CA GLN A 47 14.84 -0.09 0.93
C GLN A 47 14.95 -0.94 2.19
N VAL A 48 13.83 -1.12 2.87
CA VAL A 48 13.72 -1.93 4.10
C VAL A 48 12.56 -2.91 3.98
N ARG A 49 12.65 -4.05 4.67
CA ARG A 49 11.53 -4.99 4.78
C ARG A 49 10.54 -4.46 5.81
N LEU A 50 9.40 -3.96 5.33
CA LEU A 50 8.29 -3.60 6.19
C LEU A 50 7.50 -4.85 6.58
N PRO A 51 7.01 -4.95 7.83
CA PRO A 51 6.07 -6.01 8.19
C PRO A 51 4.84 -5.95 7.28
N LYS A 52 4.32 -7.11 6.88
CA LYS A 52 3.07 -7.17 6.11
C LYS A 52 1.97 -6.50 6.95
N ARG A 53 1.15 -5.65 6.30
CA ARG A 53 0.00 -5.02 6.97
C ARG A 53 -1.02 -6.05 7.45
N LEU A 54 -1.13 -7.16 6.73
CA LEU A 54 -1.98 -8.29 7.02
C LEU A 54 -1.12 -9.49 7.40
N ASN A 55 -1.34 -10.03 8.60
CA ASN A 55 -0.68 -11.23 9.09
C ASN A 55 -1.69 -12.38 9.12
N LEU A 56 -1.87 -13.05 7.97
CA LEU A 56 -2.77 -14.20 7.86
C LEU A 56 -2.23 -15.45 8.54
N ASP A 57 -0.91 -15.56 8.68
CA ASP A 57 -0.27 -16.79 9.19
C ASP A 57 -0.73 -17.08 10.63
N ARG A 58 -0.82 -16.05 11.47
CA ARG A 58 -1.35 -16.15 12.84
C ARG A 58 -2.80 -16.63 12.87
N ASP A 59 -3.64 -16.05 12.01
CA ASP A 59 -5.07 -16.37 12.01
C ASP A 59 -5.32 -17.76 11.39
N ALA A 60 -4.46 -18.18 10.44
CA ALA A 60 -4.46 -19.52 9.87
C ALA A 60 -4.04 -20.59 10.89
N GLU A 61 -3.00 -20.33 11.70
CA GLU A 61 -2.59 -21.23 12.79
C GLU A 61 -3.72 -21.43 13.80
N ARG A 62 -4.38 -20.36 14.23
CA ARG A 62 -5.53 -20.44 15.13
C ARG A 62 -6.70 -21.24 14.55
N ALA A 63 -6.98 -21.04 13.26
CA ALA A 63 -8.03 -21.79 12.58
C ALA A 63 -7.67 -23.28 12.53
N LEU A 64 -6.42 -23.61 12.20
CA LEU A 64 -5.92 -25.00 12.18
C LEU A 64 -6.07 -25.67 13.54
N ASP A 65 -5.66 -25.00 14.63
CA ASP A 65 -5.75 -25.53 15.99
C ASP A 65 -7.20 -25.83 16.42
N SER A 66 -8.17 -25.10 15.86
CA SER A 66 -9.60 -25.29 16.16
C SER A 66 -10.25 -26.48 15.44
N VAL A 67 -9.62 -27.05 14.41
CA VAL A 67 -10.21 -28.08 13.54
C VAL A 67 -10.65 -29.31 14.33
N SER A 68 -9.81 -29.82 15.25
CA SER A 68 -10.14 -31.00 16.03
C SER A 68 -11.40 -30.80 16.89
N GLY A 69 -11.54 -29.64 17.52
CA GLY A 69 -12.74 -29.30 18.30
C GLY A 69 -13.99 -29.19 17.44
N LEU A 70 -13.87 -28.60 16.25
CA LEU A 70 -14.98 -28.48 15.29
C LEU A 70 -15.45 -29.85 14.78
N ILE A 71 -14.54 -30.77 14.50
CA ILE A 71 -14.89 -32.15 14.09
C ILE A 71 -15.75 -32.81 15.17
N VAL A 72 -15.31 -32.75 16.44
CA VAL A 72 -16.04 -33.37 17.55
C VAL A 72 -17.41 -32.73 17.74
N ALA A 73 -17.49 -31.39 17.72
CA ALA A 73 -18.74 -30.67 17.89
C ALA A 73 -19.78 -31.05 16.82
N ASN A 74 -19.38 -31.05 15.54
CA ASN A 74 -20.29 -31.36 14.43
C ASN A 74 -20.65 -32.86 14.35
N TRP A 75 -19.82 -33.76 14.87
CA TRP A 75 -20.18 -35.18 14.94
C TRP A 75 -21.19 -35.48 16.05
N VAL A 76 -21.08 -34.81 17.20
CA VAL A 76 -22.02 -34.98 18.32
C VAL A 76 -23.39 -34.39 17.98
N GLU A 77 -23.42 -33.23 17.33
CA GLU A 77 -24.66 -32.55 16.95
C GLU A 77 -25.50 -33.36 15.94
N GLY A 78 -24.87 -34.13 15.03
CA GLY A 78 -25.58 -35.03 14.12
C GLY A 78 -26.03 -36.37 14.71
N ARG A 79 -25.74 -36.63 16.00
CA ARG A 79 -26.09 -37.87 16.72
C ARG A 79 -27.24 -37.71 17.72
N ILE A 80 -27.76 -36.49 17.90
CA ILE A 80 -28.95 -36.19 18.71
C ILE A 80 -30.13 -35.90 17.80
#